data_AF-A0A1S3XBZ9-F1
#
_entry.id   AF-A0A1S3XBZ9-F1
#
_cell.length_a   1.000
_cell.length_b   1.000
_cell.length_c   1.000
_cell.angle_alpha   90.00
_cell.angle_beta   90.00
_cell.angle_gamma   90.00
#
_symmetry.space_group_name_H-M   'P 1'
#
loop_
_entity.id
_entity.type
_entity.pdbx_description
1 polymer ?
#
loop_
_entity_poly.entity_id
_entity_poly.type
_entity_poly.pdbx_seq_one_letter_code
_entity_poly.pdbx_strand_id
1 'polypeptide(L)'
;MESEASSFESSETLAAFVASTPLLEESWKACGVADASMDSHFAVIKVGGTAYVAFSGIKLAAGVDQSCRNLVPLPDELFSGLCMDGPDNLPMVHAGLLHLFLSVYTDNFFRNQVSIMVMNNCADGQILS
;
A
#
# COMPACT_ATOMS: atom_id res chain seq x y z
N MET A 1 -39.79 2.77 -14.29
CA MET A 1 -38.71 1.77 -14.37
C MET A 1 -37.43 2.56 -14.19
N GLU A 2 -37.03 2.76 -12.95
CA GLU A 2 -35.71 3.28 -12.63
C GLU A 2 -34.67 2.32 -13.23
N SER A 3 -33.80 2.84 -14.09
CA SER A 3 -32.65 2.12 -14.62
C SER A 3 -31.75 1.76 -13.44
N GLU A 4 -31.81 0.52 -12.97
CA GLU A 4 -30.80 -0.02 -12.06
C GLU A 4 -29.45 0.13 -12.75
N ALA A 5 -28.64 1.09 -12.31
CA ALA A 5 -27.26 1.20 -12.77
C ALA A 5 -26.54 -0.09 -12.38
N SER A 6 -26.24 -0.91 -13.38
CA SER A 6 -25.60 -2.21 -13.18
C SER A 6 -24.23 -2.01 -12.52
N SER A 7 -23.91 -2.80 -11.50
CA SER A 7 -22.59 -2.78 -10.84
C SER A 7 -21.43 -3.06 -11.82
N PHE A 8 -21.73 -3.74 -12.93
CA PHE A 8 -20.79 -3.96 -14.02
C PHE A 8 -20.45 -2.68 -14.78
N GLU A 9 -21.44 -1.85 -15.12
CA GLU A 9 -21.26 -0.58 -15.83
C GLU A 9 -20.48 0.44 -14.97
N SER A 10 -20.73 0.41 -13.65
CA SER A 10 -19.93 1.18 -12.68
C SER A 10 -18.47 0.69 -12.61
N SER A 11 -18.21 -0.60 -12.79
CA SER A 11 -16.86 -1.18 -12.75
C SER A 11 -16.07 -0.85 -14.01
N GLU A 12 -16.70 -0.92 -15.18
CA GLU A 12 -16.08 -0.53 -16.46
C GLU A 12 -15.72 0.96 -16.46
N THR A 13 -16.66 1.82 -16.05
CA THR A 13 -16.42 3.27 -15.98
C THR A 13 -15.30 3.62 -15.00
N LEU A 14 -15.27 2.98 -13.81
CA LEU A 14 -14.20 3.18 -12.83
C LEU A 14 -12.85 2.68 -13.37
N ALA A 15 -12.82 1.51 -14.00
CA ALA A 15 -11.59 0.97 -14.58
C ALA A 15 -11.05 1.86 -15.70
N ALA A 16 -11.93 2.33 -16.59
CA ALA A 16 -11.58 3.28 -17.65
C ALA A 16 -11.07 4.61 -17.08
N PHE A 17 -11.71 5.12 -16.02
CA PHE A 17 -11.25 6.32 -15.32
C PHE A 17 -9.84 6.12 -14.73
N VAL A 18 -9.62 5.07 -13.94
CA VAL A 18 -8.30 4.76 -13.35
C VAL A 18 -7.24 4.61 -14.45
N ALA A 19 -7.56 3.90 -15.54
CA ALA A 19 -6.66 3.69 -16.68
C ALA A 19 -6.36 4.98 -17.46
N SER A 20 -7.26 5.97 -17.43
CA SER A 20 -7.02 7.30 -18.02
C SER A 20 -6.12 8.20 -17.17
N THR A 21 -5.84 7.82 -15.92
CA THR A 21 -4.89 8.52 -15.06
C THR A 21 -3.49 7.89 -15.16
N PRO A 22 -2.41 8.63 -14.86
CA PRO A 22 -1.06 8.07 -14.81
C PRO A 22 -0.84 7.13 -13.62
N LEU A 23 -1.85 6.89 -12.76
CA LEU A 23 -1.69 6.16 -11.50
C LEU A 23 -1.09 4.77 -11.72
N LEU A 24 -1.63 3.99 -12.67
CA LEU A 24 -1.18 2.62 -12.94
C LEU A 24 0.23 2.60 -13.53
N GLU A 25 0.49 3.46 -14.50
CA GLU A 25 1.79 3.54 -15.18
C GLU A 25 2.91 3.94 -14.21
N GLU A 26 2.71 5.00 -13.42
CA GLU A 26 3.71 5.47 -12.46
C GLU A 26 3.89 4.51 -11.28
N SER A 27 2.81 3.86 -10.82
CA SER A 27 2.92 2.82 -9.80
C SER A 27 3.75 1.63 -10.29
N TRP A 28 3.52 1.20 -11.54
CA TRP A 28 4.28 0.09 -12.13
C TRP A 28 5.75 0.43 -12.31
N LYS A 29 6.08 1.65 -12.78
CA LYS A 29 7.45 2.15 -12.85
C LYS A 29 8.12 2.14 -11.48
N ALA A 30 7.42 2.60 -10.44
CA ALA A 30 7.94 2.59 -9.07
C ALA A 30 8.26 1.18 -8.58
N CYS A 31 7.42 0.18 -8.89
CA CYS A 31 7.72 -1.23 -8.62
C CYS A 31 9.00 -1.69 -9.34
N GLY A 32 9.17 -1.36 -10.62
CA GLY A 32 10.38 -1.69 -11.36
C GLY A 32 11.66 -1.09 -10.73
N VAL A 33 11.58 0.14 -10.23
CA VAL A 33 12.69 0.77 -9.50
C VAL A 33 12.96 0.06 -8.16
N ALA A 34 11.92 -0.31 -7.42
CA ALA A 34 12.07 -1.06 -6.17
C ALA A 34 12.75 -2.41 -6.40
N ASP A 35 12.37 -3.13 -7.45
CA ASP A 35 12.95 -4.43 -7.82
C ASP A 35 14.40 -4.32 -8.33
N ALA A 36 14.73 -3.25 -9.05
CA ALA A 36 16.08 -3.01 -9.57
C ALA A 36 17.05 -2.42 -8.53
N SER A 37 16.54 -1.82 -7.45
CA SER A 37 17.37 -1.33 -6.34
C SER A 37 18.25 -2.46 -5.82
N MET A 38 19.48 -2.18 -5.36
CA MET A 38 20.33 -3.19 -4.70
C MET A 38 20.24 -3.09 -3.18
N ASP A 39 20.21 -1.86 -2.66
CA ASP A 39 20.44 -1.58 -1.24
C ASP A 39 19.15 -1.43 -0.42
N SER A 40 17.99 -1.37 -1.08
CA SER A 40 16.70 -1.20 -0.41
C SER A 40 15.66 -2.21 -0.88
N HIS A 41 14.71 -2.54 0.01
CA HIS A 41 13.54 -3.34 -0.28
C HIS A 41 12.35 -2.52 -0.77
N PHE A 42 12.46 -1.19 -0.74
CA PHE A 42 11.45 -0.27 -1.21
C PHE A 42 12.07 0.88 -2.01
N ALA A 43 11.27 1.52 -2.85
CA ALA A 43 11.61 2.74 -3.55
C ALA A 43 10.53 3.79 -3.29
N VAL A 44 10.97 5.04 -3.30
CA VAL A 44 10.09 6.21 -3.21
C VAL A 44 10.34 7.06 -4.44
N ILE A 45 9.28 7.33 -5.21
CA ILE A 45 9.34 8.21 -6.38
C ILE A 45 8.30 9.30 -6.20
N LYS A 46 8.70 10.56 -6.41
CA LYS A 46 7.78 11.70 -6.42
C LYS A 46 7.53 12.12 -7.87
N VAL A 47 6.27 12.10 -8.30
CA VAL A 47 5.85 12.56 -9.62
C VAL A 47 4.80 13.64 -9.42
N GLY A 48 5.16 14.88 -9.76
CA GLY A 48 4.34 16.05 -9.43
C GLY A 48 4.10 16.16 -7.92
N GLY A 49 2.82 16.23 -7.53
CA GLY A 49 2.38 16.28 -6.13
C GLY A 49 2.19 14.92 -5.46
N THR A 50 2.37 13.82 -6.17
CA THR A 50 2.10 12.46 -5.66
C THR A 50 3.39 11.74 -5.33
N ALA A 51 3.45 11.12 -4.15
CA ALA A 51 4.53 10.23 -3.75
C ALA A 51 4.08 8.77 -3.91
N TYR A 52 4.86 8.00 -4.66
CA TYR A 52 4.67 6.58 -4.89
C TYR A 52 5.68 5.82 -4.02
N VAL A 53 5.16 4.98 -3.13
CA VAL A 53 5.97 4.11 -2.27
C VAL A 53 5.78 2.68 -2.78
N ALA A 54 6.83 2.12 -3.36
CA ALA A 54 6.80 0.79 -3.95
C ALA A 54 7.68 -0.17 -3.15
N PHE A 55 7.20 -1.40 -2.98
CA PHE A 55 7.88 -2.47 -2.28
C PHE A 55 8.34 -3.52 -3.29
N SER A 56 9.59 -3.96 -3.21
CA SER A 56 10.14 -4.96 -4.12
C SER A 56 9.49 -6.32 -3.88
N GLY A 57 8.80 -6.84 -4.89
CA GLY A 57 8.20 -8.16 -4.84
C GLY A 57 9.27 -9.26 -4.80
N ILE A 58 10.39 -9.06 -5.48
CA ILE A 58 11.46 -10.07 -5.57
C ILE A 58 12.18 -10.21 -4.23
N LYS A 59 12.51 -9.09 -3.59
CA LYS A 59 13.32 -9.10 -2.37
C LYS A 59 12.50 -9.37 -1.12
N LEU A 60 11.28 -8.84 -1.04
CA LEU A 60 10.43 -9.04 0.14
C LEU A 60 9.77 -10.43 0.10
N ALA A 61 9.41 -10.96 -1.06
CA ALA A 61 8.84 -12.31 -1.13
C ALA A 61 9.89 -13.42 -0.93
N ALA A 62 11.19 -13.11 -0.91
CA ALA A 62 12.25 -14.07 -0.66
C ALA A 62 12.13 -14.60 0.78
N GLY A 63 11.66 -15.85 0.93
CA GLY A 63 11.48 -16.50 2.23
C GLY A 63 10.07 -16.40 2.82
N VAL A 64 9.13 -15.77 2.11
CA VAL A 64 7.70 -15.81 2.46
C VAL A 64 7.09 -17.09 1.92
N ASP A 65 6.37 -17.83 2.78
CA ASP A 65 5.52 -18.92 2.32
C ASP A 65 4.51 -18.38 1.30
N GLN A 66 4.59 -18.86 0.05
CA GLN A 66 3.64 -18.45 -1.00
C GLN A 66 2.29 -19.15 -0.83
N SER A 67 2.19 -20.12 0.09
CA SER A 67 0.94 -20.74 0.45
C SER A 67 0.10 -19.79 1.30
N CYS A 68 -1.05 -19.31 0.78
CA CYS A 68 -2.04 -18.54 1.54
C CYS A 68 -2.70 -19.32 2.70
N ARG A 69 -2.14 -20.46 3.10
CA ARG A 69 -2.66 -21.37 4.13
C ARG A 69 -2.24 -20.98 5.53
N ASN A 70 -1.12 -20.28 5.69
CA ASN A 70 -0.63 -19.85 6.99
C ASN A 70 -1.25 -18.50 7.39
N LEU A 71 -2.47 -18.57 7.93
CA LEU A 71 -3.21 -17.39 8.40
C LEU A 71 -3.06 -17.23 9.91
N VAL A 72 -2.86 -15.99 10.35
CA VAL A 72 -2.76 -15.60 11.76
C VAL A 72 -3.68 -14.41 12.05
N PRO A 73 -4.20 -14.29 13.28
CA PRO A 73 -5.00 -13.13 13.66
C PRO A 73 -4.13 -11.87 13.66
N LEU A 74 -4.72 -10.77 13.19
CA LEU A 74 -4.08 -9.47 13.16
C LEU A 74 -3.95 -8.90 14.59
N PRO A 75 -2.80 -8.33 14.98
CA PRO A 75 -2.61 -7.79 16.33
C PRO A 75 -3.38 -6.48 16.53
N ASP A 76 -4.16 -6.39 17.61
CA ASP A 76 -5.06 -5.27 17.88
C ASP A 76 -4.34 -3.92 18.07
N GLU A 77 -3.16 -3.92 18.70
CA GLU A 77 -2.44 -2.68 19.04
C GLU A 77 -2.12 -1.78 17.83
N LEU A 78 -1.77 -2.37 16.69
CA LEU A 78 -1.39 -1.64 15.47
C LEU A 78 -2.54 -1.52 14.46
N PHE A 79 -3.58 -2.35 14.61
CA PHE A 79 -4.67 -2.49 13.64
C PHE A 79 -6.06 -2.40 14.29
N SER A 80 -6.18 -1.69 15.41
CA SER A 80 -7.44 -1.53 16.14
C SER A 80 -8.58 -0.98 15.29
N GLY A 81 -8.28 -0.12 14.30
CA GLY A 81 -9.26 0.38 13.33
C GLY A 81 -9.83 -0.68 12.37
N LEU A 82 -9.25 -1.87 12.31
CA LEU A 82 -9.73 -3.01 11.53
C LEU A 82 -10.44 -4.06 12.40
N CYS A 83 -10.38 -3.93 13.73
CA CYS A 83 -10.98 -4.86 14.68
C CYS A 83 -12.40 -4.39 15.02
N MET A 84 -13.36 -4.71 14.12
CA MET A 84 -14.74 -4.19 14.22
C MET A 84 -15.64 -4.97 15.19
N ASP A 85 -15.38 -6.26 15.43
CA ASP A 85 -16.35 -7.19 16.05
C ASP A 85 -15.87 -7.87 17.34
N GLY A 86 -14.93 -7.25 18.07
CA GLY A 86 -14.44 -7.75 19.36
C GLY A 86 -13.32 -8.80 19.29
N PRO A 87 -12.82 -9.29 20.44
CA PRO A 87 -11.57 -10.07 20.53
C PRO A 87 -11.61 -11.44 19.83
N ASP A 88 -12.80 -11.99 19.59
CA ASP A 88 -12.97 -13.32 18.99
C ASP A 88 -13.07 -13.29 17.46
N ASN A 89 -13.20 -12.09 16.85
CA ASN A 89 -13.38 -11.89 15.41
C ASN A 89 -12.26 -11.03 14.81
N LEU A 90 -11.01 -11.33 15.18
CA LEU A 90 -9.86 -10.64 14.61
C LEU A 90 -9.69 -11.02 13.12
N PRO A 91 -9.46 -10.05 12.22
CA PRO A 91 -9.16 -10.34 10.83
C PRO A 91 -7.96 -11.29 10.71
N MET A 92 -8.10 -12.32 9.89
CA MET A 92 -7.05 -13.29 9.62
C MET A 92 -6.22 -12.83 8.42
N VAL A 93 -4.90 -12.74 8.58
CA VAL A 93 -3.97 -12.31 7.52
C VAL A 93 -2.87 -13.33 7.29
N HIS A 94 -2.26 -13.30 6.12
CA HIS A 94 -1.14 -14.17 5.80
C HIS A 94 0.07 -13.87 6.69
N ALA A 95 0.56 -14.88 7.43
CA ALA A 95 1.61 -14.73 8.42
C ALA A 95 2.90 -14.13 7.85
N GLY A 96 3.28 -14.56 6.65
CA GLY A 96 4.47 -14.03 5.98
C GLY A 96 4.31 -12.57 5.55
N LEU A 97 3.11 -12.15 5.13
CA LEU A 97 2.86 -10.75 4.77
C LEU A 97 2.82 -9.86 6.02
N LEU A 98 2.24 -10.34 7.11
CA LEU A 98 2.28 -9.64 8.40
C LEU A 98 3.72 -9.48 8.90
N HIS A 99 4.53 -10.54 8.79
CA HIS A 99 5.95 -10.48 9.16
C HIS A 99 6.71 -9.45 8.31
N LEU A 100 6.51 -9.43 7.00
CA LEU A 100 7.11 -8.42 6.11
C LEU A 100 6.66 -7.00 6.48
N PHE A 101 5.36 -6.81 6.72
CA PHE A 101 4.84 -5.52 7.12
C PHE A 101 5.50 -5.03 8.41
N LEU A 102 5.61 -5.89 9.44
CA LEU A 102 6.25 -5.54 10.70
C LEU A 102 7.75 -5.25 10.54
N SER A 103 8.45 -6.00 9.67
CA SER A 103 9.85 -5.75 9.30
C SER A 103 10.04 -4.34 8.73
N VAL A 104 9.21 -3.97 7.74
CA VAL A 104 9.24 -2.63 7.14
C VAL A 104 8.80 -1.54 8.13
N TYR A 105 7.75 -1.80 8.90
CA TYR A 105 7.22 -0.83 9.86
C TYR A 105 8.23 -0.50 10.96
N THR A 106 9.06 -1.47 11.39
CA THR A 106 10.09 -1.26 12.40
C THR A 106 11.37 -0.65 11.86
N ASP A 107 11.55 -0.59 10.53
CA ASP A 107 12.69 0.08 9.90
C ASP A 107 12.60 1.60 10.05
N ASN A 108 13.56 2.17 10.79
CA ASN A 108 13.65 3.62 10.99
C ASN A 108 13.92 4.37 9.69
N PHE A 109 14.64 3.78 8.73
CA PHE A 109 14.90 4.44 7.45
C PHE A 109 13.59 4.63 6.67
N PHE A 110 12.79 3.57 6.57
CA PHE A 110 11.45 3.64 5.98
C PHE A 110 10.55 4.66 6.71
N ARG A 111 10.44 4.58 8.05
CA ARG A 111 9.59 5.49 8.83
C ARG A 111 9.97 6.96 8.65
N ASN A 112 11.27 7.27 8.64
CA ASN A 112 11.77 8.62 8.45
C ASN A 112 11.42 9.14 7.06
N GLN A 113 11.61 8.32 6.01
CA GLN A 113 11.22 8.67 4.65
C GLN A 113 9.72 8.99 4.55
N VAL A 114 8.86 8.13 5.09
CA VAL A 114 7.40 8.35 5.10
C VAL A 114 7.02 9.61 5.87
N SER A 115 7.62 9.84 7.03
CA SER A 115 7.36 11.04 7.83
C SER A 115 7.72 12.32 7.08
N ILE A 116 8.90 12.37 6.44
CA ILE A 116 9.33 13.53 5.64
C ILE A 116 8.35 13.78 4.48
N MET A 117 7.89 12.72 3.80
CA MET A 117 6.91 12.87 2.72
C MET A 117 5.58 13.45 3.19
N VAL A 118 5.05 12.92 4.29
CA VAL A 118 3.78 13.40 4.86
C VAL A 118 3.90 14.85 5.33
N MET A 119 5.01 15.20 6.00
CA MET A 119 5.23 16.57 6.48
C MET A 119 5.43 17.58 5.33
N ASN A 120 6.17 17.22 4.28
CA ASN A 120 6.41 18.11 3.15
C ASN A 120 5.11 18.41 2.38
N ASN A 121 4.19 17.44 2.27
CA ASN A 121 2.89 17.67 1.64
C ASN A 121 1.97 18.56 2.51
N CYS A 122 2.16 18.60 3.83
CA CYS A 122 1.43 19.54 4.71
C CYS A 122 1.93 20.98 4.59
N ALA A 123 3.21 21.20 4.29
CA ALA A 123 3.78 22.55 4.13
C ALA A 123 3.33 23.22 2.82
N ASP A 124 3.22 22.46 1.73
CA ASP A 124 2.76 22.97 0.42
C ASP A 124 1.26 23.35 0.43
N GLY A 125 0.48 22.80 1.37
CA GLY A 125 -0.94 23.11 1.56
C GLY A 125 -1.25 24.42 2.29
N GLN A 126 -0.23 25.17 2.76
CA GLN A 126 -0.42 26.42 3.51
C GLN A 126 -0.11 27.71 2.71
N ILE A 127 0.27 27.62 1.42
CA ILE A 127 0.66 28.80 0.61
C ILE A 127 -0.48 29.29 -0.31
N LEU A 128 -1.70 28.79 -0.14
CA LEU A 128 -2.89 29.29 -0.83
C LEU A 128 -4.04 29.54 0.17
N SER A 129 -3.96 30.67 0.86
CA SER A 129 -5.08 31.35 1.51
C SER A 129 -4.84 32.86 1.49
#